data_AF-A0A850GPF5-F1
#
_entry.id   AF-A0A850GPF5-F1
#
_cell.length_a   1.000
_cell.length_b   1.000
_cell.length_c   1.000
_cell.angle_alpha   90.00
_cell.angle_beta   90.00
_cell.angle_gamma   90.00
#
_symmetry.space_group_name_H-M   'P 1'
#
loop_
_entity.id
_entity.type
_entity.pdbx_description
1 polymer ?
#
loop_
_entity_poly.entity_id
_entity_poly.type
_entity_poly.pdbx_seq_one_letter_code
_entity_poly.pdbx_strand_id
1 'polypeptide(L)'
;MVRADRRARALLAYGRSFGPPQYLQLLVAPDDLQLQAETSNGVELGAKLLELAGLYGEVTGWYKEFTNYIDVGEESYDAIPKIHIWGVESELEWYPSEVFDADFGEPRSTPATRGPAATSWA
;
A
#
# COMPACT_ATOMS: atom_id res chain seq x y z
N MET A 1 -25.42 14.84 -9.95
CA MET A 1 -25.59 13.53 -9.30
C MET A 1 -24.32 12.72 -9.61
N VAL A 2 -23.29 12.86 -8.78
CA VAL A 2 -21.98 12.21 -9.00
C VAL A 2 -22.07 10.80 -8.42
N ARG A 3 -22.00 9.80 -9.30
CA ARG A 3 -21.95 8.40 -8.91
C ARG A 3 -20.53 8.16 -8.41
N ALA A 4 -20.33 8.08 -7.09
CA ALA A 4 -19.05 7.71 -6.49
C ALA A 4 -18.64 6.33 -7.04
N ASP A 5 -17.69 6.35 -7.96
CA ASP A 5 -17.14 5.16 -8.60
C ASP A 5 -16.25 4.49 -7.56
N ARG A 6 -16.77 3.50 -6.83
CA ARG A 6 -16.05 2.80 -5.75
C ARG A 6 -14.87 2.03 -6.35
N ARG A 7 -13.70 2.66 -6.45
CA ARG A 7 -12.49 2.06 -7.04
C ARG A 7 -11.67 1.34 -5.98
N ALA A 8 -12.22 0.28 -5.41
CA ALA A 8 -11.43 -0.68 -4.65
C ALA A 8 -10.59 -1.53 -5.61
N ARG A 9 -9.31 -1.76 -5.30
CA ARG A 9 -8.42 -2.63 -6.07
C ARG A 9 -7.86 -3.71 -5.16
N ALA A 10 -7.82 -4.95 -5.64
CA ALA A 10 -7.14 -6.04 -4.98
C ALA A 10 -5.83 -6.36 -5.72
N LEU A 11 -4.81 -6.76 -4.97
CA LEU A 11 -3.51 -7.16 -5.48
C LEU A 11 -3.16 -8.54 -4.91
N LEU A 12 -2.71 -9.43 -5.77
CA LEU A 12 -2.07 -10.68 -5.39
C LEU A 12 -0.76 -10.78 -6.16
N ALA A 13 0.35 -10.93 -5.46
CA ALA A 13 1.67 -11.04 -6.04
C ALA A 13 2.40 -12.26 -5.47
N TYR A 14 3.20 -12.90 -6.32
CA TYR A 14 4.17 -13.91 -5.92
C TYR A 14 5.53 -13.51 -6.48
N GLY A 15 6.55 -13.56 -5.64
CA GLY A 15 7.90 -13.15 -5.98
C GLY A 15 8.93 -14.16 -5.51
N ARG A 16 10.03 -14.23 -6.25
CA ARG A 16 11.24 -14.95 -5.84
C ARG A 16 12.41 -13.98 -5.93
N SER A 17 13.27 -13.99 -4.92
CA SER A 17 14.50 -13.21 -4.91
C SER A 17 15.65 -14.04 -4.35
N PHE A 18 16.87 -13.55 -4.52
CA PHE A 18 18.04 -14.15 -3.93
C PHE A 18 19.02 -13.07 -3.47
N GLY A 19 19.72 -13.34 -2.38
CA GLY A 19 20.85 -12.58 -1.89
C GLY A 19 22.14 -13.37 -2.16
N PRO A 20 23.08 -12.85 -2.97
CA PRO A 20 24.37 -13.50 -3.12
C PRO A 20 25.15 -13.47 -1.79
N PRO A 21 26.10 -14.40 -1.57
CA PRO A 21 26.94 -14.41 -0.39
C PRO A 21 27.66 -13.07 -0.18
N GLN A 22 27.64 -12.57 1.05
CA GLN A 22 28.22 -11.28 1.40
C GLN A 22 29.67 -11.42 1.88
N TYR A 23 30.47 -10.35 1.77
CA TYR A 23 31.88 -10.36 2.16
C TYR A 23 32.10 -10.76 3.62
N LEU A 24 31.23 -10.35 4.53
CA LEU A 24 31.30 -10.75 5.94
C LEU A 24 31.05 -12.26 6.12
N GLN A 25 30.15 -12.85 5.34
CA GLN A 25 29.91 -14.30 5.37
C GLN A 25 31.14 -15.07 4.88
N LEU A 26 31.88 -14.55 3.89
CA LEU A 26 33.13 -15.14 3.42
C LEU A 26 34.28 -15.08 4.45
N LEU A 27 34.26 -14.09 5.33
CA LEU A 27 35.37 -13.84 6.27
C LEU A 27 35.24 -14.63 7.56
N VAL A 28 34.00 -14.91 7.98
CA VAL A 28 33.69 -15.56 9.26
C VAL A 28 33.54 -17.08 9.10
N ALA A 29 33.38 -17.58 7.87
CA ALA A 29 32.82 -18.90 7.65
C ALA A 29 33.76 -19.84 6.86
N PRO A 30 34.12 -21.01 7.44
CA PRO A 30 35.10 -21.94 6.84
C PRO A 30 34.48 -22.99 5.89
N ASP A 31 33.17 -22.97 5.64
CA ASP A 31 32.42 -24.10 5.05
C ASP A 31 31.66 -23.74 3.76
N ASP A 32 31.47 -24.72 2.87
CA ASP A 32 30.91 -24.52 1.52
C ASP A 32 29.40 -24.15 1.54
N LEU A 33 28.70 -24.45 2.65
CA LEU A 33 27.29 -24.12 2.83
C LEU A 33 27.03 -22.60 2.86
N GLN A 34 28.03 -21.78 3.19
CA GLN A 34 27.92 -20.31 3.19
C GLN A 34 28.24 -19.65 1.84
N LEU A 35 28.67 -20.42 0.84
CA LEU A 35 28.80 -19.95 -0.55
C LEU A 35 27.50 -20.06 -1.34
N GLN A 36 26.47 -20.70 -0.76
CA GLN A 36 25.16 -20.77 -1.38
C GLN A 36 24.44 -19.44 -1.24
N ALA A 37 23.76 -19.02 -2.31
CA ALA A 37 22.92 -17.83 -2.25
C ALA A 37 21.75 -18.06 -1.28
N GLU A 38 21.45 -17.04 -0.48
CA GLU A 38 20.19 -16.96 0.23
C GLU A 38 19.08 -16.80 -0.80
N THR A 39 18.01 -17.57 -0.69
CA THR A 39 16.85 -17.45 -1.60
C THR A 39 15.60 -17.13 -0.81
N SER A 40 14.74 -16.30 -1.39
CA SER A 40 13.46 -15.93 -0.79
C SER A 40 12.32 -16.22 -1.75
N ASN A 41 11.23 -16.77 -1.21
CA ASN A 41 9.96 -16.92 -1.91
C ASN A 41 8.90 -16.17 -1.11
N GLY A 42 8.16 -15.29 -1.77
CA GLY A 42 7.18 -14.44 -1.12
C GLY A 42 5.83 -14.42 -1.82
N VAL A 43 4.78 -14.23 -1.05
CA VAL A 43 3.43 -13.94 -1.53
C VAL A 43 2.90 -12.73 -0.79
N GLU A 44 2.23 -11.84 -1.52
CA GLU A 44 1.67 -10.59 -1.00
C GLU A 44 0.21 -10.48 -1.49
N LEU A 45 -0.69 -10.18 -0.56
CA LEU A 45 -2.12 -9.99 -0.82
C LEU A 45 -2.52 -8.65 -0.23
N GLY A 46 -3.01 -7.74 -1.07
CA GLY A 46 -3.37 -6.40 -0.66
C GLY A 46 -4.71 -5.92 -1.21
N ALA A 47 -5.25 -4.92 -0.54
CA ALA A 47 -6.42 -4.18 -0.97
C ALA A 47 -6.16 -2.68 -0.82
N LYS A 48 -6.47 -1.93 -1.88
CA LYS A 48 -6.39 -0.48 -1.92
C LYS A 48 -7.79 0.09 -2.06
N LEU A 49 -8.16 0.96 -1.14
CA LEU A 49 -9.39 1.74 -1.15
C LEU A 49 -9.05 3.14 -1.64
N LEU A 50 -9.62 3.51 -2.78
CA LEU A 50 -9.48 4.84 -3.36
C LEU A 50 -10.76 5.64 -3.13
N GLU A 51 -10.59 6.81 -2.52
CA GLU A 51 -11.53 7.94 -2.57
C GLU A 51 -12.89 7.67 -1.89
N LEU A 52 -12.86 7.42 -0.58
CA LEU A 52 -14.06 7.53 0.26
C LEU A 52 -13.95 8.79 1.13
N ALA A 53 -14.59 9.89 0.72
CA ALA A 53 -14.57 11.17 1.47
C ALA A 53 -13.15 11.68 1.76
N GLY A 54 -12.28 11.66 0.75
CA GLY A 54 -10.87 12.05 0.86
C GLY A 54 -9.97 11.06 1.58
N LEU A 55 -10.48 9.87 1.97
CA LEU A 55 -9.67 8.78 2.53
C LEU A 55 -9.10 7.90 1.42
N TYR A 56 -7.81 7.64 1.53
CA TYR A 56 -7.06 6.69 0.72
C TYR A 56 -6.39 5.71 1.68
N GLY A 57 -6.68 4.43 1.52
CA GLY A 57 -6.19 3.41 2.42
C GLY A 57 -5.64 2.22 1.65
N GLU A 58 -4.55 1.65 2.15
CA GLU A 58 -3.99 0.40 1.65
C GLU A 58 -3.74 -0.53 2.83
N VAL A 59 -4.04 -1.81 2.64
CA VAL A 59 -3.66 -2.87 3.56
C VAL A 59 -3.10 -4.04 2.76
N THR A 60 -1.93 -4.51 3.15
CA THR A 60 -1.20 -5.57 2.47
C THR A 60 -0.68 -6.58 3.49
N GLY A 61 -1.16 -7.81 3.40
CA GLY A 61 -0.58 -8.95 4.10
C GLY A 61 0.48 -9.60 3.26
N TRP A 62 1.57 -10.04 3.88
CA TRP A 62 2.67 -10.71 3.19
C TRP A 62 3.22 -11.89 3.98
N TYR A 63 3.76 -12.85 3.24
CA TYR A 63 4.51 -13.98 3.75
C TYR A 63 5.77 -14.16 2.92
N LYS A 64 6.91 -14.37 3.57
CA LYS A 64 8.21 -14.61 2.96
C LYS A 64 8.89 -15.81 3.64
N GLU A 65 9.32 -16.75 2.84
CA GLU A 65 10.21 -17.85 3.25
C GLU A 65 11.61 -17.53 2.75
N PHE A 66 12.61 -17.60 3.62
CA PHE A 66 14.01 -17.57 3.20
C PHE A 66 14.65 -18.94 3.43
N THR A 67 15.52 -19.34 2.51
CA THR A 67 16.32 -20.57 2.56
C THR A 67 17.79 -20.21 2.50
N ASN A 68 18.61 -20.93 3.28
CA ASN A 68 20.04 -20.64 3.48
C ASN A 68 20.28 -19.25 4.09
N TYR A 69 19.50 -18.91 5.12
CA TYR A 69 19.63 -17.63 5.81
C TYR A 69 20.84 -17.68 6.75
N ILE A 70 21.71 -16.68 6.67
CA ILE A 70 22.90 -16.60 7.51
C ILE A 70 22.76 -15.38 8.41
N ASP A 71 22.66 -15.64 9.71
CA ASP A 71 22.69 -14.59 10.72
C ASP A 71 24.14 -14.38 11.19
N VAL A 72 24.65 -13.16 11.03
CA VAL A 72 26.03 -12.82 11.42
C VAL A 72 25.95 -11.86 12.61
N GLY A 73 26.24 -12.38 13.79
CA GLY A 73 26.43 -11.61 15.01
C GLY A 73 27.87 -11.10 15.16
N GLU A 74 28.12 -10.36 16.24
CA GLU A 74 29.43 -9.73 16.49
C GLU A 74 30.57 -10.75 16.69
N GLU A 75 30.28 -11.90 17.30
CA GLU A 75 31.27 -12.96 17.58
C GLU A 75 30.88 -14.36 17.07
N SER A 76 29.72 -14.49 16.42
CA SER A 76 29.20 -15.78 15.99
C SER A 76 28.40 -15.67 14.70
N TYR A 77 28.28 -16.79 14.00
CA TYR A 77 27.35 -16.92 12.90
C TYR A 77 26.43 -18.10 13.15
N ASP A 78 25.21 -18.00 12.64
CA ASP A 78 24.28 -19.13 12.60
C ASP A 78 23.78 -19.35 11.18
N ALA A 79 23.76 -20.62 10.76
CA ALA A 79 23.32 -21.04 9.44
C ALA A 79 21.93 -21.65 9.56
N ILE A 80 20.91 -20.86 9.24
CA ILE A 80 19.52 -21.25 9.40
C ILE A 80 19.00 -21.77 8.06
N PRO A 81 18.66 -23.07 7.95
CA PRO A 81 18.25 -23.66 6.69
C PRO A 81 17.00 -22.99 6.11
N LYS A 82 16.08 -22.58 6.99
CA LYS A 82 14.82 -21.96 6.59
C LYS A 82 14.25 -21.06 7.68
N ILE A 83 13.83 -19.86 7.30
CA ILE A 83 13.06 -18.94 8.15
C ILE A 83 11.75 -18.54 7.45
N HIS A 84 10.74 -18.27 8.26
CA HIS A 84 9.43 -17.83 7.80
C HIS A 84 9.09 -16.51 8.48
N ILE A 85 8.77 -15.50 7.69
CA ILE A 85 8.37 -14.18 8.17
C ILE A 85 7.05 -13.84 7.52
N TRP A 86 6.11 -13.32 8.31
CA TRP A 86 4.85 -12.81 7.80
C TRP A 86 4.55 -11.50 8.49
N GLY A 87 3.76 -10.67 7.82
CA GLY A 87 3.42 -9.35 8.31
C GLY A 87 2.17 -8.81 7.65
N VAL A 88 1.69 -7.71 8.23
CA VAL A 88 0.64 -6.89 7.66
C VAL A 88 1.14 -5.46 7.69
N GLU A 89 1.05 -4.79 6.56
CA GLU A 89 1.37 -3.39 6.39
C GLU A 89 0.08 -2.65 6.03
N SER A 90 -0.10 -1.47 6.60
CA SER A 90 -1.26 -0.64 6.31
C SER A 90 -0.86 0.82 6.26
N GLU A 91 -1.39 1.53 5.28
CA GLU A 91 -1.19 2.95 5.09
C GLU A 91 -2.56 3.63 4.95
N LEU A 92 -2.74 4.75 5.64
CA LEU A 92 -3.97 5.55 5.58
C LEU A 92 -3.60 7.02 5.41
N GLU A 93 -4.04 7.59 4.31
CA GLU A 93 -3.97 9.00 4.02
C GLU A 93 -5.38 9.60 4.02
N TRP A 94 -5.50 10.82 4.55
CA TRP A 94 -6.75 11.56 4.53
C TRP A 94 -6.50 12.99 4.07
N TYR A 95 -7.27 13.43 3.08
CA TYR A 95 -7.26 14.79 2.56
C TYR A 95 -8.60 15.45 2.89
N PRO A 96 -8.71 16.17 4.03
CA PRO A 96 -9.96 16.78 4.46
C PRO A 96 -10.51 17.79 3.45
N SER A 97 -9.64 18.49 2.72
CA SER A 97 -10.00 19.51 1.71
C SER A 97 -10.90 18.98 0.61
N GLU A 98 -10.76 17.72 0.21
CA GLU A 98 -11.58 17.09 -0.83
C GLU A 98 -13.06 16.98 -0.41
N VAL A 99 -13.35 16.97 0.89
CA VAL A 99 -14.72 16.97 1.43
C VAL A 99 -15.29 18.39 1.44
N PHE A 100 -14.48 19.39 1.77
CA PHE A 100 -14.92 20.78 1.88
C PHE A 100 -15.18 21.44 0.52
N ASP A 101 -14.43 21.09 -0.53
CA ASP A 101 -14.67 21.60 -1.88
C ASP A 101 -15.98 21.04 -2.50
N ALA A 102 -16.42 19.85 -2.10
CA ALA A 102 -17.67 19.25 -2.56
C ALA A 102 -18.92 19.90 -1.95
N ASP A 103 -18.83 20.42 -0.71
CA ASP A 103 -19.97 21.00 0.03
C ASP A 103 -20.10 22.53 -0.13
N PHE A 104 -19.04 23.25 -0.50
CA PHE A 104 -19.05 24.72 -0.62
C PHE A 104 -18.96 25.26 -2.07
N GLY A 105 -19.15 24.39 -3.07
CA GLY A 105 -19.23 24.76 -4.49
C GLY A 105 -20.54 25.43 -4.89
N GLU A 106 -20.45 26.74 -5.16
CA GLU A 106 -21.44 27.70 -5.69
C GLU A 106 -22.60 28.14 -4.78
N PRO A 107 -22.74 29.46 -4.51
CA PRO A 107 -23.99 29.99 -3.97
C PRO A 107 -25.08 29.77 -5.01
N ARG A 108 -26.07 28.93 -4.67
CA ARG A 108 -27.32 28.84 -5.43
C ARG A 108 -27.89 30.25 -5.55
N SER A 109 -27.82 30.81 -6.75
CA SER A 109 -28.47 32.08 -7.07
C SER A 109 -29.93 31.97 -6.65
N THR A 110 -30.32 32.82 -5.71
CA THR A 110 -31.68 33.01 -5.21
C THR A 110 -32.64 33.07 -6.41
N PRO A 111 -33.80 32.39 -6.39
CA PRO A 111 -34.76 32.53 -7.48
C PRO A 111 -35.19 33.99 -7.51
N ALA A 112 -34.91 34.67 -8.63
CA ALA A 112 -35.37 36.01 -8.87
C ALA A 112 -36.89 36.05 -8.69
N THR A 113 -37.33 36.81 -7.69
CA THR A 113 -38.73 37.15 -7.45
C THR A 113 -39.27 37.74 -8.75
N ARG A 114 -40.08 36.99 -9.49
CA ARG A 114 -40.84 37.56 -10.61
C ARG A 114 -41.79 38.60 -10.03
N GLY A 115 -41.47 39.88 -10.25
CA GLY A 115 -42.39 40.98 -10.03
C GLY A 115 -43.67 40.82 -10.85
N PRO A 116 -44.77 41.50 -10.47
CA PRO A 116 -46.07 41.30 -11.08
C PRO A 116 -46.04 41.67 -12.57
N ALA A 117 -46.70 40.86 -13.39
CA ALA A 117 -46.86 41.08 -14.81
C ALA A 117 -47.59 42.41 -15.05
N ALA A 118 -46.91 43.36 -15.70
CA ALA A 118 -47.54 44.55 -16.24
C ALA A 118 -48.60 44.13 -17.27
N THR A 119 -49.86 44.38 -16.94
CA THR A 119 -50.99 44.17 -17.83
C THR A 119 -51.14 45.43 -18.68
N SER A 120 -50.85 45.36 -19.98
CA SER A 120 -51.25 46.40 -20.93
C SER A 120 -52.51 45.97 -21.65
N TRP A 121 -53.63 46.64 -21.37
CA TRP A 121 -54.78 46.70 -22.27
C TRP A 121 -54.78 48.08 -22.96
N ALA A 122 -55.15 48.06 -24.24
CA ALA A 122 -55.51 49.25 -25.01
C ALA A 122 -56.87 49.81 -24.55
#